data_AF-A0A382VL27-F1
#
_entry.id   AF-A0A382VL27-F1
#
_cell.length_a   1.000
_cell.length_b   1.000
_cell.length_c   1.000
_cell.angle_alpha   90.00
_cell.angle_beta   90.00
_cell.angle_gamma   90.00
#
_symmetry.space_group_name_H-M   'P 1'
#
loop_
_entity.id
_entity.type
_entity.pdbx_description
1 polymer ?
#
loop_
_entity_poly.entity_id
_entity_poly.type
_entity_poly.pdbx_seq_one_letter_code
_entity_poly.pdbx_strand_id
1 'polypeptide(L)'
;MDLGQKEESRLNKFLSNPSRALWTLALPIMAGMGIQTLYNIVDMIFIGQLGGEAIAGIAFNMPLFFLALGLTMGLGVGVTASIARFIGKNDKSGADNSAEHAIAIAFFISLLLFIVIITFGKKMLFIFGASGSIDNPKSILSLAWDYLRVLSIGIPFMVFSGFFRSILAGEG
;
A
#
# COMPACT_ATOMS: atom_id res chain seq x y z
N MET A 1 -35.58 -23.23 6.43
CA MET A 1 -34.30 -23.97 6.55
C MET A 1 -33.75 -24.07 5.14
N ASP A 2 -32.87 -23.15 4.75
CA ASP A 2 -32.18 -23.20 3.44
C ASP A 2 -30.89 -22.40 3.54
N LEU A 3 -29.84 -23.04 4.06
CA LEU A 3 -28.50 -22.47 4.22
C LEU A 3 -27.43 -23.52 3.86
N GLY A 4 -27.46 -24.06 2.63
CA GLY A 4 -26.56 -25.16 2.26
C GLY A 4 -26.01 -25.22 0.83
N GLN A 5 -26.31 -24.27 -0.08
CA GLN A 5 -26.01 -24.46 -1.51
C GLN A 5 -24.95 -23.54 -2.15
N LYS A 6 -24.18 -22.74 -1.39
CA LYS A 6 -23.20 -21.80 -2.00
C LYS A 6 -21.72 -22.19 -1.92
N GLU A 7 -21.34 -23.21 -1.15
CA GLU A 7 -19.92 -23.62 -1.01
C GLU A 7 -19.42 -24.61 -2.08
N GLU A 8 -20.29 -25.26 -2.85
CA GLU A 8 -19.89 -26.31 -3.81
C GLU A 8 -19.21 -25.82 -5.10
N SER A 9 -19.16 -24.52 -5.43
CA SER A 9 -18.81 -24.08 -6.80
C SER A 9 -17.31 -23.89 -7.08
N ARG A 10 -16.55 -23.29 -6.14
CA ARG A 10 -15.11 -23.00 -6.34
C ARG A 10 -14.22 -24.17 -5.94
N LEU A 11 -14.58 -24.86 -4.87
CA LEU A 11 -13.86 -26.02 -4.35
C LEU A 11 -13.94 -27.21 -5.32
N ASN A 12 -15.14 -27.55 -5.81
CA ASN A 12 -15.31 -28.66 -6.77
C ASN A 12 -14.65 -28.37 -8.13
N LYS A 13 -14.57 -27.10 -8.56
CA LYS A 13 -13.78 -26.71 -9.75
C LYS A 13 -12.28 -26.91 -9.56
N PHE A 14 -11.76 -26.66 -8.35
CA PHE A 14 -10.36 -26.92 -8.02
C PHE A 14 -10.06 -28.42 -7.93
N LEU A 15 -10.92 -29.20 -7.26
CA LEU A 15 -10.74 -30.63 -7.07
C LEU A 15 -10.89 -31.43 -8.37
N SER A 16 -11.78 -31.01 -9.28
CA SER A 16 -12.01 -31.69 -10.55
C SER A 16 -10.89 -31.49 -11.56
N ASN A 17 -10.23 -30.33 -11.59
CA ASN A 17 -9.14 -30.07 -12.53
C ASN A 17 -8.16 -29.00 -12.03
N PRO A 18 -7.25 -29.35 -11.11
CA PRO A 18 -6.41 -28.39 -10.40
C PRO A 18 -5.50 -27.57 -11.33
N SER A 19 -4.97 -28.18 -12.41
CA SER A 19 -4.14 -27.47 -13.39
C SER A 19 -4.91 -26.35 -14.09
N ARG A 20 -6.15 -26.63 -14.54
CA ARG A 20 -7.00 -25.63 -15.20
C ARG A 20 -7.41 -24.52 -14.23
N ALA A 21 -7.73 -24.86 -12.98
CA ALA A 21 -8.07 -23.89 -11.94
C ALA A 21 -6.89 -22.96 -11.63
N LEU A 22 -5.67 -23.51 -11.51
CA LEU A 22 -4.44 -22.74 -11.33
C LEU A 22 -4.21 -21.75 -12.46
N TRP A 23 -4.25 -22.20 -13.72
CA TRP A 23 -4.06 -21.30 -14.87
C TRP A 23 -5.14 -20.22 -14.98
N THR A 24 -6.40 -20.55 -14.65
CA THR A 24 -7.52 -19.59 -14.68
C THR A 24 -7.34 -18.46 -13.67
N LEU A 25 -6.67 -18.71 -12.53
CA LEU A 25 -6.37 -17.70 -11.52
C LEU A 25 -5.02 -17.01 -11.76
N ALA A 26 -4.00 -17.77 -12.15
CA ALA A 26 -2.65 -17.27 -12.35
C ALA A 26 -2.55 -16.30 -13.53
N LEU A 27 -3.22 -16.58 -14.66
CA LEU A 27 -3.17 -15.71 -15.85
C LEU A 27 -3.64 -14.27 -15.55
N PRO A 28 -4.82 -14.05 -14.95
CA PRO A 28 -5.25 -12.70 -14.57
C PRO A 28 -4.32 -12.00 -13.59
N ILE A 29 -3.79 -12.72 -12.60
CA ILE A 29 -2.87 -12.16 -11.60
C ILE A 29 -1.56 -11.74 -12.27
N MET A 30 -0.96 -12.62 -13.09
CA MET A 30 0.27 -12.31 -13.83
C MET A 30 0.07 -11.15 -14.80
N ALA A 31 -1.06 -11.10 -15.51
CA ALA A 31 -1.39 -9.98 -16.39
C ALA A 31 -1.50 -8.66 -15.59
N GLY A 32 -2.17 -8.68 -14.43
CA GLY A 32 -2.26 -7.53 -13.54
C GLY A 32 -0.90 -7.04 -13.04
N MET A 33 -0.04 -7.95 -12.59
CA MET A 33 1.34 -7.61 -12.18
C MET A 33 2.19 -7.12 -13.36
N GLY A 34 1.99 -7.67 -14.56
CA GLY A 34 2.63 -7.21 -15.79
C GLY A 34 2.25 -5.77 -16.13
N ILE A 35 0.95 -5.44 -16.07
CA ILE A 35 0.46 -4.07 -16.29
C ILE A 35 1.04 -3.11 -15.24
N GLN A 36 1.07 -3.50 -13.96
CA GLN A 36 1.69 -2.69 -12.91
C GLN A 36 3.19 -2.44 -13.16
N THR A 37 3.91 -3.46 -13.63
CA THR A 37 5.34 -3.31 -13.96
C THR A 37 5.55 -2.38 -15.16
N LEU A 38 4.73 -2.51 -16.21
CA LEU A 38 4.76 -1.61 -17.36
C LEU A 38 4.44 -0.17 -16.95
N TYR A 39 3.47 0.04 -16.07
CA TYR A 39 3.17 1.36 -15.52
C TYR A 39 4.40 1.97 -14.83
N ASN A 40 5.10 1.20 -13.98
CA ASN A 40 6.31 1.68 -13.31
C ASN A 40 7.44 2.03 -14.29
N ILE A 41 7.60 1.26 -15.37
CA ILE A 41 8.59 1.55 -16.42
C ILE A 41 8.24 2.85 -17.15
N VAL A 42 6.97 2.99 -17.55
CA VAL A 42 6.50 4.20 -18.26
C VAL A 42 6.69 5.43 -17.38
N ASP A 43 6.26 5.38 -16.13
CA ASP A 43 6.45 6.45 -15.15
C ASP A 43 7.93 6.85 -15.03
N MET A 44 8.82 5.87 -14.88
CA MET A 44 10.26 6.10 -14.81
C MET A 44 10.84 6.70 -16.10
N ILE A 45 10.31 6.35 -17.28
CA ILE A 45 10.70 6.97 -18.55
C ILE A 45 10.30 8.45 -18.57
N PHE A 46 9.07 8.79 -18.16
CA PHE A 46 8.61 10.18 -18.09
C PHE A 46 9.47 11.01 -17.13
N ILE A 47 9.78 10.47 -15.96
CA ILE A 47 10.68 11.14 -15.01
C ILE A 47 12.10 11.25 -15.58
N GLY A 48 12.60 10.22 -16.26
CA GLY A 48 13.93 10.20 -16.85
C GLY A 48 14.14 11.28 -17.91
N GLN A 49 13.07 11.73 -18.59
CA GLN A 49 13.14 12.87 -19.50
C GLN A 49 13.47 14.20 -18.80
N LEU A 50 13.24 14.30 -17.48
CA LEU A 50 13.65 15.46 -16.66
C LEU A 50 15.14 15.43 -16.28
N GLY A 51 15.83 14.32 -16.55
CA GLY A 51 17.27 14.14 -16.30
C GLY A 51 17.57 13.10 -15.21
N GLY A 52 18.84 12.66 -15.15
CA GLY A 52 19.28 11.64 -14.17
C GLY A 52 19.13 12.07 -12.71
N GLU A 53 19.21 13.38 -12.44
CA GLU A 53 19.00 13.96 -11.10
C GLU A 53 17.56 13.75 -10.60
N ALA A 54 16.57 13.80 -11.49
CA ALA A 54 15.17 13.56 -11.15
C ALA A 54 14.93 12.10 -10.76
N ILE A 55 15.53 11.16 -11.52
CA ILE A 55 15.49 9.73 -11.17
C ILE A 55 16.14 9.48 -9.81
N ALA A 56 17.32 10.07 -9.57
CA ALA A 56 18.01 9.98 -8.29
C ALA A 56 17.15 10.54 -7.14
N GLY A 57 16.47 11.67 -7.36
CA GLY A 57 15.57 12.27 -6.39
C GLY A 57 14.44 11.33 -5.96
N ILE A 58 13.85 10.57 -6.88
CA ILE A 58 12.85 9.55 -6.56
C ILE A 58 13.46 8.39 -5.76
N ALA A 59 14.67 7.94 -6.12
CA ALA A 59 15.32 6.86 -5.39
C ALA A 59 15.52 7.19 -3.90
N PHE A 60 15.82 8.45 -3.56
CA PHE A 60 15.92 8.92 -2.16
C PHE A 60 14.58 8.92 -1.41
N ASN A 61 13.44 8.91 -2.11
CA ASN A 61 12.12 8.82 -1.50
C ASN A 61 11.71 7.38 -1.16
N MET A 62 12.33 6.38 -1.80
CA MET A 62 11.96 4.96 -1.63
C MET A 62 12.01 4.48 -0.17
N PRO A 63 13.03 4.83 0.65
CA PRO A 63 13.05 4.42 2.06
C PRO A 63 11.84 4.95 2.86
N LEU A 64 11.42 6.19 2.61
CA LEU A 64 10.23 6.77 3.27
C LEU A 64 8.95 6.07 2.81
N PHE A 65 8.85 5.79 1.52
CA PHE A 65 7.72 5.06 0.95
C PHE A 65 7.62 3.65 1.53
N PHE A 66 8.73 2.90 1.59
CA PHE A 66 8.75 1.56 2.18
C PHE A 66 8.45 1.56 3.68
N LEU A 67 8.88 2.59 4.42
CA LEU A 67 8.51 2.75 5.83
C LEU A 67 7.00 2.93 5.99
N ALA A 68 6.38 3.81 5.20
CA ALA A 68 4.94 4.01 5.22
C ALA A 68 4.18 2.74 4.81
N LEU A 69 4.66 2.04 3.77
CA LEU A 69 4.09 0.77 3.31
C LEU A 69 4.21 -0.31 4.39
N GLY A 70 5.38 -0.43 5.01
CA GLY A 70 5.67 -1.41 6.07
C GLY A 70 4.80 -1.19 7.31
N LEU A 71 4.63 0.07 7.75
CA LEU A 71 3.70 0.40 8.85
C LEU A 71 2.25 0.06 8.49
N THR A 72 1.82 0.40 7.28
CA THR A 72 0.46 0.12 6.81
C THR A 72 0.19 -1.38 6.81
N MET A 73 1.11 -2.16 6.23
CA MET A 73 1.01 -3.62 6.18
C MET A 73 1.10 -4.24 7.57
N GLY A 74 2.03 -3.81 8.41
CA GLY A 74 2.23 -4.34 9.75
C GLY A 74 1.01 -4.12 10.66
N LEU A 75 0.47 -2.90 10.67
CA LEU A 75 -0.78 -2.62 11.40
C LEU A 75 -1.97 -3.34 10.77
N GLY A 76 -2.02 -3.41 9.43
CA GLY A 76 -3.05 -4.13 8.69
C GLY A 76 -3.15 -5.60 9.08
N VAL A 77 -2.01 -6.30 9.26
CA VAL A 77 -2.00 -7.69 9.77
C VAL A 77 -2.63 -7.78 11.16
N GLY A 78 -2.37 -6.82 12.05
CA GLY A 78 -3.00 -6.74 13.37
C GLY A 78 -4.52 -6.54 13.29
N VAL A 79 -4.99 -5.70 12.36
CA VAL A 79 -6.42 -5.49 12.08
C VAL A 79 -7.07 -6.79 11.60
N THR A 80 -6.49 -7.42 10.58
CA THR A 80 -6.97 -8.71 10.04
C THR A 80 -7.07 -9.76 11.15
N ALA A 81 -6.04 -9.91 11.97
CA ALA A 81 -6.02 -10.88 13.08
C ALA A 81 -7.06 -10.58 14.16
N SER A 82 -7.27 -9.31 14.51
CA SER A 82 -8.28 -8.91 15.50
C SER A 82 -9.70 -9.21 15.03
N ILE A 83 -10.03 -8.84 13.79
CA ILE A 83 -11.34 -9.08 13.18
C ILE A 83 -11.58 -10.58 13.02
N ALA A 84 -10.63 -11.33 12.46
CA ALA A 84 -10.74 -12.78 12.29
C ALA A 84 -11.00 -13.51 13.61
N ARG A 85 -10.42 -13.03 14.73
CA ARG A 85 -10.67 -13.59 16.06
C ARG A 85 -12.10 -13.38 16.55
N PHE A 86 -12.71 -12.22 16.28
CA PHE A 86 -14.10 -11.94 16.65
C PHE A 86 -15.08 -12.69 15.73
N ILE A 87 -14.82 -12.71 14.43
CA ILE A 87 -15.58 -13.51 13.46
C ILE A 87 -15.54 -14.99 13.83
N GLY A 88 -14.37 -15.55 14.16
CA GLY A 88 -14.23 -16.94 14.61
C GLY A 88 -14.97 -17.27 15.92
N LYS A 89 -15.33 -16.27 16.72
CA LYS A 89 -16.17 -16.41 17.93
C LYS A 89 -17.67 -16.20 17.66
N ASN A 90 -18.08 -15.99 16.41
CA ASN A 90 -19.42 -15.53 16.03
C ASN A 90 -19.83 -14.20 16.70
N ASP A 91 -18.86 -13.38 17.08
CA ASP A 91 -19.09 -12.06 17.67
C ASP A 91 -18.97 -10.97 16.61
N LYS A 92 -20.07 -10.74 15.89
CA LYS A 92 -20.12 -9.72 14.83
C LYS A 92 -19.95 -8.31 15.38
N SER A 93 -20.53 -8.02 16.55
CA SER A 93 -20.43 -6.68 17.16
C SER A 93 -18.98 -6.34 17.52
N GLY A 94 -18.22 -7.31 18.03
CA GLY A 94 -16.79 -7.14 18.31
C GLY A 94 -15.94 -6.97 17.04
N ALA A 95 -16.33 -7.65 15.95
CA ALA A 95 -15.69 -7.49 14.64
C ALA A 95 -15.92 -6.09 14.06
N ASP A 96 -17.18 -5.61 14.06
CA ASP A 96 -17.56 -4.28 13.59
C ASP A 96 -16.84 -3.19 14.40
N ASN A 97 -16.81 -3.31 15.74
CA ASN A 97 -16.08 -2.40 16.61
C ASN A 97 -14.56 -2.41 16.33
N SER A 98 -13.99 -3.57 16.01
CA SER A 98 -12.57 -3.66 15.60
C SER A 98 -12.32 -2.96 14.26
N ALA A 99 -13.24 -3.07 13.30
CA ALA A 99 -13.14 -2.39 12.01
C ALA A 99 -13.25 -0.85 12.17
N GLU A 100 -14.14 -0.36 13.02
CA GLU A 100 -14.25 1.07 13.36
C GLU A 100 -12.94 1.62 13.94
N HIS A 101 -12.35 0.89 14.91
CA HIS A 101 -11.05 1.26 15.45
C HIS A 101 -9.93 1.17 14.41
N ALA A 102 -9.98 0.21 13.49
CA ALA A 102 -9.01 0.12 12.40
C ALA A 102 -9.04 1.38 11.52
N ILE A 103 -10.23 1.89 11.18
CA ILE A 103 -10.40 3.13 10.42
C ILE A 103 -9.87 4.33 11.21
N ALA A 104 -10.13 4.41 12.51
CA ALA A 104 -9.57 5.45 13.37
C ALA A 104 -8.03 5.40 13.40
N ILE A 105 -7.44 4.22 13.55
CA ILE A 105 -5.99 4.01 13.50
C ILE A 105 -5.43 4.44 12.14
N ALA A 106 -6.09 4.07 11.03
CA ALA A 106 -5.71 4.48 9.68
C ALA A 106 -5.66 6.01 9.53
N PHE A 107 -6.64 6.72 10.10
CA PHE A 107 -6.65 8.18 10.14
C PHE A 107 -5.47 8.74 10.94
N PHE A 108 -5.25 8.27 12.16
CA PHE A 108 -4.16 8.78 13.01
C PHE A 108 -2.77 8.47 12.43
N ILE A 109 -2.54 7.26 11.91
CA ILE A 109 -1.23 6.90 11.36
C ILE A 109 -0.95 7.65 10.05
N SER A 110 -1.96 7.85 9.19
CA SER A 110 -1.79 8.63 7.97
C SER A 110 -1.53 10.11 8.25
N LEU A 111 -2.25 10.70 9.21
CA LEU A 111 -2.01 12.06 9.66
C LEU A 111 -0.62 12.21 10.29
N LEU A 112 -0.21 11.26 11.13
CA LEU A 112 1.12 11.24 11.73
C LEU A 112 2.22 11.19 10.66
N LEU A 113 2.11 10.27 9.69
CA LEU A 113 3.07 10.15 8.60
C LEU A 113 3.13 11.42 7.75
N PHE A 114 1.98 12.01 7.43
CA PHE A 114 1.91 13.27 6.69
C PHE A 114 2.62 14.41 7.42
N ILE A 115 2.32 14.60 8.71
CA ILE A 115 2.94 15.65 9.54
C ILE A 115 4.45 15.42 9.65
N VAL A 116 4.89 14.19 9.88
CA VAL A 116 6.31 13.83 9.97
C VAL A 116 7.03 14.15 8.66
N ILE A 117 6.44 13.80 7.52
CA ILE A 117 7.06 14.04 6.21
C ILE A 117 7.10 15.54 5.88
N ILE A 118 6.03 16.29 6.13
CA ILE A 118 6.03 17.73 5.85
C ILE A 118 7.02 18.49 6.76
N THR A 119 7.14 18.06 8.02
CA THR A 119 8.01 18.75 9.01
C THR A 119 9.48 18.33 8.89
N PHE A 120 9.74 17.04 8.69
CA PHE A 120 11.10 16.47 8.74
C PHE A 120 11.59 15.92 7.40
N GLY A 121 10.74 15.81 6.38
CA GLY A 121 11.07 15.14 5.11
C GLY A 121 12.29 15.73 4.42
N LYS A 122 12.44 17.06 4.40
CA LYS A 122 13.65 17.72 3.86
C LYS A 122 14.92 17.26 4.57
N LYS A 123 14.88 17.21 5.91
CA LYS A 123 16.02 16.79 6.73
C LYS A 123 16.32 15.30 6.54
N MET A 124 15.28 14.47 6.43
CA MET A 124 15.42 13.04 6.14
C MET A 124 16.08 12.82 4.78
N LEU A 125 15.64 13.52 3.74
CA LEU A 125 16.24 13.45 2.40
C LEU A 125 17.72 13.86 2.41
N PHE A 126 18.05 14.94 3.12
CA PHE A 126 19.44 15.37 3.29
C PHE A 126 20.29 14.30 4.00
N ILE A 127 19.76 13.69 5.09
CA ILE A 127 20.44 12.61 5.82
C ILE A 127 20.63 11.37 4.94
N PHE A 128 19.69 11.06 4.06
CA PHE A 128 19.80 9.95 3.12
C PHE A 128 20.85 10.19 2.02
N GLY A 129 21.41 11.39 1.91
CA GLY A 129 22.48 11.73 0.99
C GLY A 129 22.02 12.50 -0.25
N ALA A 130 20.77 12.97 -0.29
CA ALA A 130 20.31 13.84 -1.37
C ALA A 130 21.14 15.13 -1.38
N SER A 131 21.91 15.32 -2.44
CA SER A 131 22.95 16.34 -2.54
C SER A 131 22.43 17.64 -3.19
N GLY A 132 23.03 18.77 -2.83
CA GLY A 132 22.76 20.09 -3.43
C GLY A 132 22.03 21.07 -2.51
N SER A 133 21.99 22.34 -2.93
CA SER A 133 21.21 23.37 -2.22
C SER A 133 19.76 23.39 -2.69
N ILE A 134 18.83 23.60 -1.75
CA ILE A 134 17.39 23.71 -2.03
C ILE A 134 17.07 24.89 -2.96
N ASP A 135 17.92 25.92 -2.98
CA ASP A 135 17.74 27.11 -3.81
C ASP A 135 17.98 26.81 -5.30
N ASN A 136 18.63 25.68 -5.60
CA ASN A 136 18.83 25.20 -6.95
C ASN A 136 17.71 24.22 -7.32
N PRO A 137 16.77 24.61 -8.22
CA PRO A 137 15.59 23.79 -8.55
C PRO A 137 15.95 22.50 -9.30
N LYS A 138 17.17 22.40 -9.86
CA LYS A 138 17.70 21.19 -10.48
C LYS A 138 18.50 20.30 -9.52
N SER A 139 18.66 20.70 -8.26
CA SER A 139 19.34 19.85 -7.28
C SER A 139 18.51 18.60 -6.98
N ILE A 140 19.20 17.50 -6.68
CA ILE A 140 18.58 16.24 -6.27
C ILE A 140 17.71 16.46 -5.03
N LEU A 141 18.17 17.29 -4.08
CA LEU A 141 17.40 17.61 -2.87
C LEU A 141 16.08 18.35 -3.17
N SER A 142 16.09 19.32 -4.08
CA SER A 142 14.85 20.04 -4.47
C SER A 142 13.88 19.10 -5.18
N LEU A 143 14.36 18.36 -6.18
CA LEU A 143 13.53 17.41 -6.94
C LEU A 143 12.96 16.30 -6.05
N ALA A 144 13.77 15.75 -5.14
CA ALA A 144 13.33 14.76 -4.17
C ALA A 144 12.24 15.33 -3.25
N TRP A 145 12.39 16.57 -2.77
CA TRP A 145 11.41 17.23 -1.91
C TRP A 145 10.10 17.52 -2.63
N ASP A 146 10.16 18.01 -3.87
CA ASP A 146 8.96 18.30 -4.66
C ASP A 146 8.14 17.04 -4.90
N TYR A 147 8.83 15.94 -5.24
CA TYR A 147 8.20 14.63 -5.37
C TYR A 147 7.65 14.12 -4.02
N LEU A 148 8.42 14.19 -2.94
CA LEU A 148 8.01 13.74 -1.60
C LEU A 148 6.78 14.49 -1.09
N ARG A 149 6.72 15.80 -1.33
CA ARG A 149 5.60 16.64 -0.91
C ARG A 149 4.32 16.22 -1.62
N VAL A 150 4.38 15.97 -2.92
CA VAL A 150 3.22 15.47 -3.69
C VAL A 150 2.84 14.06 -3.22
N LEU A 151 3.83 13.18 -3.05
CA LEU A 151 3.64 11.81 -2.56
C LEU A 151 2.99 11.77 -1.16
N SER A 152 3.34 12.72 -0.29
CA SER A 152 2.80 12.79 1.08
C SER A 152 1.29 12.95 1.12
N ILE A 153 0.70 13.63 0.15
CA ILE A 153 -0.75 13.81 0.02
C ILE A 153 -1.43 12.48 -0.37
N GLY A 154 -0.70 11.58 -1.06
CA GLY A 154 -1.16 10.24 -1.42
C GLY A 154 -1.10 9.22 -0.27
N ILE A 155 -0.30 9.45 0.77
CA ILE A 155 -0.12 8.51 1.89
C ILE A 155 -1.43 8.17 2.60
N PRO A 156 -2.32 9.13 2.93
CA PRO A 156 -3.62 8.80 3.49
C PRO A 156 -4.39 7.80 2.62
N PHE A 157 -4.50 8.04 1.32
CA PHE A 157 -5.20 7.13 0.40
C PHE A 157 -4.58 5.74 0.39
N MET A 158 -3.25 5.65 0.38
CA MET A 158 -2.52 4.39 0.46
C MET A 158 -2.82 3.63 1.76
N VAL A 159 -2.76 4.32 2.91
CA VAL A 159 -3.01 3.75 4.24
C VAL A 159 -4.44 3.23 4.33
N PHE A 160 -5.43 4.06 4.01
CA PHE A 160 -6.84 3.67 4.02
C PHE A 160 -7.11 2.48 3.10
N SER A 161 -6.56 2.52 1.87
CA SER A 161 -6.67 1.41 0.93
C SER A 161 -6.08 0.10 1.50
N GLY A 162 -4.96 0.18 2.22
CA GLY A 162 -4.37 -0.95 2.93
C GLY A 162 -5.26 -1.48 4.04
N PHE A 163 -5.77 -0.60 4.91
CA PHE A 163 -6.63 -0.98 6.02
C PHE A 163 -7.97 -1.58 5.57
N PHE A 164 -8.60 -1.03 4.51
CA PHE A 164 -9.82 -1.63 3.95
C PHE A 164 -9.57 -3.05 3.43
N ARG A 165 -8.45 -3.26 2.73
CA ARG A 165 -8.04 -4.61 2.32
C ARG A 165 -7.86 -5.53 3.53
N SER A 166 -7.24 -5.05 4.60
CA SER A 166 -7.04 -5.82 5.84
C SER A 166 -8.34 -6.14 6.59
N ILE A 167 -9.31 -5.22 6.60
CA ILE A 167 -10.65 -5.45 7.18
C ILE A 167 -11.35 -6.57 6.42
N LEU A 168 -11.45 -6.45 5.09
CA LEU A 168 -12.07 -7.46 4.23
C LEU A 168 -11.39 -8.83 4.37
N ALA A 169 -10.06 -8.85 4.39
CA ALA A 169 -9.30 -10.08 4.60
C ALA A 169 -9.53 -10.71 5.99
N GLY A 170 -9.91 -9.91 6.99
CA GLY A 170 -10.23 -10.41 8.33
C GLY A 170 -11.62 -11.04 8.43
N GLU A 171 -12.55 -10.63 7.57
CA GLU A 171 -13.90 -11.21 7.49
C GLU A 171 -13.95 -12.52 6.71
N GLY A 172 -13.10 -12.66 5.67
CA GLY A 172 -13.00 -13.86 4.83
C GLY A 172 -13.15 -13.60 3.33
#